data_AF-A0A5J5A4J8-F1
#
_entry.id   AF-A0A5J5A4J8-F1
#
_cell.length_a   1.000
_cell.length_b   1.000
_cell.length_c   1.000
_cell.angle_alpha   90.00
_cell.angle_beta   90.00
_cell.angle_gamma   90.00
#
_symmetry.space_group_name_H-M   'P 1'
#
loop_
_entity.id
_entity.type
_entity.pdbx_description
1 polymer ?
#
loop_
_entity_poly.entity_id
_entity_poly.type
_entity_poly.pdbx_seq_one_letter_code
_entity_poly.pdbx_strand_id
1 'polypeptide(L)'
;MMAKIPKFKARPLNKKILEAPTLSGLPRSAPHLPEFQEFHLETMARANQNAETSTVASTESAQNHQIKSSEELEKEALEKAPKFKARPLNKKIFESKGDLGMFCNTKRHITIPQEFHFATDERIPPPVTVADLFDKLSLNSEPHHDKQLPRNTKPNPFNLHTEDRGTEKERKFVMEVMQKQLEDERARIPKANPYPYTTDYPLIPPKPEPKQSTKPEAFPARESGEA
;
A
#
# COMPACT_ATOMS: atom_id res chain seq x y z
N MET A 1 49.33 59.36 -4.12
CA MET A 1 48.66 59.76 -5.39
C MET A 1 47.38 58.94 -5.52
N MET A 2 46.20 59.56 -5.44
CA MET A 2 44.93 58.81 -5.47
C MET A 2 44.51 58.50 -6.91
N ALA A 3 44.37 57.21 -7.24
CA ALA A 3 44.01 56.74 -8.56
C ALA A 3 42.53 57.06 -8.88
N LYS A 4 42.28 57.65 -10.05
CA LYS A 4 40.93 58.01 -10.51
C LYS A 4 40.21 56.75 -11.01
N ILE A 5 39.17 56.34 -10.31
CA ILE A 5 38.37 55.17 -10.65
C ILE A 5 37.42 55.50 -11.83
N PRO A 6 37.33 54.64 -12.86
CA PRO A 6 36.44 54.87 -14.01
C PRO A 6 34.96 54.90 -13.59
N LYS A 7 34.23 55.93 -14.06
CA LYS A 7 32.80 56.06 -13.78
C LYS A 7 32.00 55.09 -14.66
N PHE A 8 31.64 53.95 -14.09
CA PHE A 8 30.77 52.95 -14.72
C PHE A 8 29.36 53.51 -14.92
N LYS A 9 28.88 53.51 -16.16
CA LYS A 9 27.49 53.84 -16.50
C LYS A 9 26.78 52.56 -16.93
N ALA A 10 25.96 52.02 -16.04
CA ALA A 10 25.14 50.84 -16.32
C ALA A 10 24.03 51.19 -17.31
N ARG A 11 23.73 50.27 -18.23
CA ARG A 11 22.59 50.41 -19.14
C ARG A 11 21.28 50.12 -18.38
N PRO A 12 20.16 50.77 -18.74
CA PRO A 12 18.87 50.49 -18.13
C PRO A 12 18.44 49.03 -18.39
N LEU A 13 17.88 48.38 -17.37
CA LEU A 13 17.40 47.01 -17.45
C LEU A 13 16.17 46.91 -18.37
N ASN A 14 16.16 45.94 -19.28
CA ASN A 14 15.03 45.69 -20.16
C ASN A 14 13.87 45.07 -19.37
N LYS A 15 12.75 45.78 -19.23
CA LYS A 15 11.61 45.31 -18.41
C LYS A 15 10.88 44.10 -19.01
N LYS A 16 11.08 43.78 -20.29
CA LYS A 16 10.44 42.62 -20.95
C LYS A 16 10.95 41.27 -20.46
N ILE A 17 12.12 41.23 -19.82
CA ILE A 17 12.63 39.98 -19.21
C ILE A 17 11.94 39.64 -17.88
N LEU A 18 11.22 40.61 -17.28
CA LEU A 18 10.42 40.41 -16.07
C LEU A 18 8.93 40.19 -16.39
N GLU A 19 8.52 40.40 -17.63
CA GLU A 19 7.15 40.27 -18.07
C GLU A 19 6.90 38.81 -18.47
N ALA A 20 6.42 38.01 -17.52
CA ALA A 20 6.05 36.62 -17.77
C ALA A 20 4.88 36.54 -18.76
N PRO A 21 4.80 35.50 -19.60
CA PRO A 21 3.69 35.31 -20.53
C PRO A 21 2.37 35.31 -19.75
N THR A 22 1.52 36.29 -20.01
CA THR A 22 0.17 36.35 -19.47
C THR A 22 -0.67 35.30 -20.17
N LEU A 23 -0.71 34.10 -19.58
CA LEU A 23 -1.69 33.09 -19.96
C LEU A 23 -3.06 33.66 -19.60
N SER A 24 -3.86 33.99 -20.61
CA SER A 24 -5.27 34.31 -20.43
C SER A 24 -5.92 33.20 -19.62
N GLY A 25 -6.40 33.52 -18.42
CA GLY A 25 -7.06 32.56 -17.55
C GLY A 25 -8.21 31.92 -18.31
N LEU A 26 -8.10 30.63 -18.61
CA LEU A 26 -9.19 29.84 -19.14
C LEU A 26 -10.39 30.00 -18.20
N PRO A 27 -11.60 30.32 -18.70
CA PRO A 27 -12.79 30.29 -17.87
C PRO A 27 -12.92 28.89 -17.30
N ARG A 28 -12.86 28.79 -15.97
CA ARG A 28 -13.00 27.53 -15.25
C ARG A 28 -14.46 27.12 -15.34
N SER A 29 -14.86 26.50 -16.44
CA SER A 29 -16.11 25.75 -16.48
C SER A 29 -15.94 24.51 -15.60
N ALA A 30 -16.85 24.29 -14.67
CA ALA A 30 -16.92 23.01 -13.96
C ALA A 30 -16.95 21.89 -15.02
N PRO A 31 -16.10 20.86 -14.92
CA PRO A 31 -16.12 19.77 -15.88
C PRO A 31 -17.51 19.14 -15.86
N HIS A 32 -18.19 19.16 -17.01
CA HIS A 32 -19.47 18.48 -17.17
C HIS A 32 -19.24 17.00 -16.86
N LEU A 33 -19.95 16.48 -15.86
CA LEU A 33 -19.89 15.06 -15.53
C LEU A 33 -20.32 14.28 -16.77
N PRO A 34 -19.55 13.27 -17.22
CA PRO A 34 -19.96 12.45 -18.34
C PRO A 34 -21.30 11.80 -17.99
N GLU A 35 -22.32 12.10 -18.79
CA GLU A 35 -23.60 11.39 -18.75
C GLU A 35 -23.31 9.98 -19.26
N PHE A 36 -23.16 9.05 -18.34
CA PHE A 36 -22.95 7.66 -18.69
C PHE A 36 -24.28 7.12 -19.17
N GLN A 37 -24.35 6.78 -20.46
CA GLN A 37 -25.47 6.04 -21.01
C GLN A 37 -25.42 4.65 -20.38
N GLU A 38 -26.23 4.42 -19.34
CA GLU A 38 -26.33 3.12 -18.69
C GLU A 38 -26.70 2.09 -19.76
N PHE A 39 -25.76 1.22 -20.08
CA PHE A 39 -26.07 0.04 -20.86
C PHE A 39 -26.90 -0.86 -19.95
N HIS A 40 -28.17 -1.06 -20.30
CA HIS A 40 -29.00 -2.07 -19.65
C HIS A 40 -28.45 -3.45 -19.99
N LEU A 41 -27.54 -3.94 -19.15
CA LEU A 41 -27.06 -5.31 -19.24
C LEU A 41 -28.22 -6.21 -18.78
N GLU A 42 -28.84 -6.95 -19.71
CA GLU A 42 -29.89 -7.94 -19.44
C GLU A 42 -29.35 -9.18 -18.71
N THR A 43 -28.55 -8.99 -17.64
CA THR A 43 -27.99 -10.07 -16.81
C THR A 43 -29.08 -10.89 -16.13
N MET A 44 -30.24 -10.31 -15.88
CA MET A 44 -31.37 -11.01 -15.25
C MET A 44 -32.02 -12.05 -16.18
N ALA A 45 -31.98 -11.86 -17.50
CA ALA A 45 -32.55 -12.83 -18.45
C ALA A 45 -31.66 -14.08 -18.60
N ARG A 46 -30.33 -13.91 -18.58
CA ARG A 46 -29.36 -15.01 -18.69
C ARG A 46 -29.31 -15.91 -17.45
N ALA A 47 -29.59 -15.37 -16.27
CA ALA A 47 -29.61 -16.10 -15.00
C ALA A 47 -30.87 -16.99 -14.81
N ASN A 48 -31.89 -16.84 -15.65
CA ASN A 48 -33.09 -17.69 -15.61
C ASN A 48 -33.07 -18.82 -16.65
N GLN A 49 -32.27 -18.72 -17.70
CA GLN A 49 -32.13 -19.80 -18.70
C GLN A 49 -31.28 -20.99 -18.20
N ASN A 50 -30.43 -20.77 -17.19
CA ASN A 50 -29.64 -21.82 -16.53
C ASN A 50 -30.30 -22.35 -15.24
N ALA A 51 -31.44 -21.80 -14.83
CA ALA A 51 -32.22 -22.32 -13.69
C ALA A 51 -32.98 -23.60 -14.06
N GLU A 52 -33.40 -23.75 -15.31
CA GLU A 52 -34.18 -24.93 -15.75
C GLU A 52 -33.31 -26.03 -16.40
N THR A 53 -32.03 -25.78 -16.71
CA THR A 53 -31.13 -26.81 -17.25
C THR A 53 -30.40 -27.60 -16.17
N SER A 54 -30.54 -27.23 -14.88
CA SER A 54 -29.93 -27.97 -13.77
C SER A 54 -30.82 -29.12 -13.24
N THR A 55 -32.06 -29.24 -13.71
CA THR A 55 -33.01 -30.26 -13.21
C THR A 55 -33.07 -31.53 -14.03
N VAL A 56 -32.44 -31.59 -15.22
CA VAL A 56 -32.39 -32.83 -16.04
C VAL A 56 -30.97 -33.34 -16.33
N ALA A 57 -29.91 -32.65 -15.88
CA ALA A 57 -28.55 -33.21 -15.94
C ALA A 57 -28.24 -34.19 -14.79
N SER A 58 -29.22 -34.46 -13.91
CA SER A 58 -29.08 -35.35 -12.76
C SER A 58 -29.89 -36.64 -12.89
N THR A 59 -29.98 -37.23 -14.10
CA THR A 59 -30.43 -38.63 -14.24
C THR A 59 -29.65 -39.46 -15.27
N GLU A 60 -28.61 -38.92 -15.91
CA GLU A 60 -27.76 -39.70 -16.82
C GLU A 60 -26.27 -39.43 -16.61
N SER A 61 -25.74 -39.86 -15.46
CA SER A 61 -24.34 -40.34 -15.39
C SER A 61 -24.12 -41.21 -14.15
N ALA A 62 -25.07 -42.11 -13.87
CA ALA A 62 -24.86 -43.22 -12.95
C ALA A 62 -24.02 -44.36 -13.58
N GLN A 63 -23.11 -44.04 -14.49
CA GLN A 63 -22.18 -45.02 -15.06
C GLN A 63 -20.77 -44.44 -15.09
N ASN A 64 -19.95 -44.98 -14.18
CA ASN A 64 -18.49 -45.01 -14.24
C ASN A 64 -17.75 -43.75 -13.79
N HIS A 65 -17.83 -43.42 -12.49
CA HIS A 65 -16.80 -42.60 -11.86
C HIS A 65 -15.60 -43.48 -11.49
N GLN A 66 -14.66 -43.62 -12.42
CA GLN A 66 -13.30 -43.96 -12.02
C GLN A 66 -12.81 -42.87 -11.07
N ILE A 67 -12.42 -43.27 -9.87
CA ILE A 67 -11.84 -42.38 -8.86
C ILE A 67 -10.53 -41.86 -9.45
N LYS A 68 -10.55 -40.66 -10.04
CA LYS A 68 -9.34 -40.01 -10.53
C LYS A 68 -8.44 -39.71 -9.34
N SER A 69 -7.14 -39.91 -9.51
CA SER A 69 -6.18 -39.56 -8.45
C SER A 69 -6.17 -38.05 -8.21
N SER A 70 -5.87 -37.62 -6.98
CA SER A 70 -5.80 -36.18 -6.63
C SER A 70 -4.90 -35.39 -7.57
N GLU A 71 -3.83 -36.01 -8.09
CA GLU A 71 -2.91 -35.40 -9.05
C GLU A 71 -3.53 -35.11 -10.41
N GLU A 72 -4.43 -35.97 -10.91
CA GLU A 72 -5.12 -35.71 -12.18
C GLU A 72 -6.13 -34.57 -12.04
N LEU A 73 -6.79 -34.49 -10.89
CA LEU A 73 -7.78 -33.45 -10.60
C LEU A 73 -7.12 -32.07 -10.48
N GLU A 74 -5.92 -32.00 -9.89
CA GLU A 74 -5.12 -30.77 -9.81
C GLU A 74 -4.61 -30.31 -11.19
N LYS A 75 -4.15 -31.26 -12.03
CA LYS A 75 -3.72 -30.95 -13.41
C LYS A 75 -4.88 -30.47 -14.28
N GLU A 76 -6.06 -31.08 -14.17
CA GLU A 76 -7.27 -30.64 -14.91
C GLU A 76 -7.68 -29.20 -14.52
N ALA A 77 -7.54 -28.84 -13.24
CA ALA A 77 -7.82 -27.49 -12.74
C ALA A 77 -6.82 -26.45 -13.27
N LEU A 78 -5.53 -26.77 -13.31
CA LEU A 78 -4.48 -25.91 -13.86
C LEU A 78 -4.60 -25.73 -15.39
N GLU A 79 -5.11 -26.73 -16.11
CA GLU A 79 -5.36 -26.63 -17.55
C GLU A 79 -6.60 -25.80 -17.90
N LYS A 80 -7.66 -25.89 -17.08
CA LYS A 80 -8.88 -25.06 -17.21
C LYS A 80 -8.69 -23.62 -16.76
N ALA A 81 -7.65 -23.32 -15.97
CA ALA A 81 -7.38 -21.96 -15.52
C ALA A 81 -7.14 -21.02 -16.73
N PRO A 82 -7.70 -19.80 -16.73
CA PRO A 82 -7.45 -18.82 -17.77
C PRO A 82 -5.94 -18.57 -17.92
N LYS A 83 -5.37 -18.99 -19.06
CA LYS A 83 -3.93 -18.89 -19.34
C LYS A 83 -3.49 -17.43 -19.51
N PHE A 84 -3.11 -16.81 -18.40
CA PHE A 84 -2.50 -15.49 -18.37
C PHE A 84 -1.18 -15.49 -19.17
N LYS A 85 -1.15 -14.72 -20.27
CA LYS A 85 0.02 -14.60 -21.14
C LYS A 85 0.92 -13.48 -20.63
N ALA A 86 1.63 -13.74 -19.53
CA ALA A 86 2.65 -12.83 -19.04
C ALA A 86 3.87 -12.82 -19.97
N ARG A 87 4.51 -11.65 -20.09
CA ARG A 87 5.86 -11.61 -20.64
C ARG A 87 6.81 -12.34 -19.67
N PRO A 88 7.74 -13.17 -20.19
CA PRO A 88 8.71 -13.84 -19.35
C PRO A 88 9.55 -12.82 -18.57
N LEU A 89 9.80 -13.13 -17.30
CA LEU A 89 10.50 -12.23 -16.39
C LEU A 89 11.96 -12.06 -16.83
N ASN A 90 12.42 -10.81 -16.97
CA ASN A 90 13.80 -10.52 -17.35
C ASN A 90 14.74 -10.89 -16.19
N LYS A 91 15.62 -11.87 -16.40
CA LYS A 91 16.53 -12.38 -15.35
C LYS A 91 17.53 -11.33 -14.83
N LYS A 92 17.83 -10.30 -15.63
CA LYS A 92 18.73 -9.20 -15.24
C LYS A 92 18.24 -8.38 -14.06
N ILE A 93 16.95 -8.48 -13.72
CA ILE A 93 16.41 -7.79 -12.53
C ILE A 93 16.92 -8.40 -11.23
N PHE A 94 17.33 -9.68 -11.24
CA PHE A 94 17.90 -10.38 -10.07
C PHE A 94 19.43 -10.38 -10.07
N GLU A 95 20.06 -9.97 -11.18
CA GLU A 95 21.52 -9.95 -11.30
C GLU A 95 22.14 -8.75 -10.55
N SER A 96 21.35 -7.71 -10.24
CA SER A 96 21.80 -6.64 -9.35
C SER A 96 21.97 -7.18 -7.93
N LYS A 97 23.05 -6.80 -7.26
CA LYS A 97 23.38 -7.21 -5.89
C LYS A 97 22.50 -6.50 -4.85
N GLY A 98 21.19 -6.51 -5.06
CA GLY A 98 20.19 -5.89 -4.20
C GLY A 98 19.01 -6.83 -3.97
N ASP A 99 18.36 -6.68 -2.83
CA ASP A 99 17.06 -7.30 -2.59
C ASP A 99 16.03 -6.75 -3.59
N LEU A 100 15.12 -7.61 -4.07
CA LEU A 100 14.22 -7.31 -5.19
C LEU A 100 13.47 -5.99 -4.98
N GLY A 101 13.83 -4.98 -5.78
CA GLY A 101 13.16 -3.68 -5.77
C GLY A 101 13.75 -2.65 -4.81
N MET A 102 14.83 -2.95 -4.09
CA MET A 102 15.52 -1.96 -3.26
C MET A 102 16.72 -1.35 -4.00
N PHE A 103 16.58 -0.10 -4.44
CA PHE A 103 17.69 0.69 -4.98
C PHE A 103 18.70 0.99 -3.86
N CYS A 104 19.75 0.17 -3.77
CA CYS A 104 20.87 0.37 -2.87
C CYS A 104 21.91 1.25 -3.57
N ASN A 105 21.89 2.56 -3.28
CA ASN A 105 22.99 3.45 -3.66
C ASN A 105 24.21 3.04 -2.81
N THR A 106 25.22 2.41 -3.43
CA THR A 106 26.46 2.05 -2.75
C THR A 106 27.01 3.31 -2.08
N LYS A 107 27.11 3.31 -0.73
CA LYS A 107 27.61 4.46 0.02
C LYS A 107 28.96 4.86 -0.57
N ARG A 108 29.05 6.07 -1.13
CA ARG A 108 30.29 6.59 -1.74
C ARG A 108 31.39 6.63 -0.68
N HIS A 109 32.64 6.47 -1.11
CA HIS A 109 33.80 6.61 -0.22
C HIS A 109 33.70 7.95 0.51
N ILE A 110 33.79 7.92 1.84
CA ILE A 110 33.69 9.11 2.68
C ILE A 110 34.91 9.99 2.37
N THR A 111 34.68 11.22 1.91
CA THR A 111 35.75 12.19 1.73
C THR A 111 36.21 12.66 3.09
N ILE A 112 37.46 12.35 3.46
CA ILE A 112 38.06 12.83 4.71
C ILE A 112 38.47 14.29 4.48
N PRO A 113 37.97 15.25 5.28
CA PRO A 113 38.38 16.63 5.15
C PRO A 113 39.85 16.77 5.52
N GLN A 114 40.63 17.41 4.63
CA GLN A 114 42.00 17.81 4.93
C GLN A 114 41.94 18.93 5.97
N GLU A 115 42.50 18.65 7.14
CA GLU A 115 42.60 19.65 8.19
C GLU A 115 43.52 20.80 7.76
N PHE A 116 43.13 22.02 8.09
CA PHE A 116 43.88 23.22 7.78
C PHE A 116 44.15 23.98 9.07
N HIS A 117 45.41 24.28 9.31
CA HIS A 117 45.83 24.99 10.52
C HIS A 117 45.63 26.49 10.31
N PHE A 118 44.71 27.07 11.07
CA PHE A 118 44.64 28.52 11.19
C PHE A 118 45.74 28.99 12.14
N ALA A 119 46.53 29.98 11.72
CA ALA A 119 47.50 30.67 12.57
C ALA A 119 46.78 31.62 13.56
N THR A 120 45.84 31.09 14.34
CA THR A 120 45.14 31.85 15.39
C THR A 120 46.07 32.20 16.54
N ASP A 121 47.07 31.37 16.82
CA ASP A 121 48.02 31.59 17.93
C ASP A 121 48.94 32.80 17.69
N GLU A 122 49.17 33.19 16.43
CA GLU A 122 49.97 34.39 16.12
C GLU A 122 49.16 35.69 16.17
N ARG A 123 47.81 35.61 16.23
CA ARG A 123 46.93 36.79 16.23
C ARG A 123 46.39 37.17 17.60
N ILE A 124 46.57 36.33 18.63
CA ILE A 124 46.04 36.58 19.97
C ILE A 124 47.16 37.12 20.85
N PRO A 125 47.11 38.40 21.30
CA PRO A 125 48.05 38.90 22.29
C PRO A 125 47.93 38.12 23.61
N PRO A 126 48.99 38.04 24.43
CA PRO A 126 49.03 37.22 25.65
C PRO A 126 47.81 37.49 26.56
N PRO A 127 47.32 36.46 27.28
CA PRO A 127 46.03 36.51 27.95
C PRO A 127 46.03 37.60 29.03
N VAL A 128 45.39 38.72 28.71
CA VAL A 128 45.00 39.73 29.68
C VAL A 128 43.99 39.11 30.65
N THR A 129 44.22 39.33 31.95
CA THR A 129 43.43 38.75 33.05
C THR A 129 41.94 38.96 32.84
N VAL A 130 41.23 37.88 32.54
CA VAL A 130 39.81 37.85 32.12
C VAL A 130 38.83 38.42 33.15
N ALA A 131 39.28 38.67 34.38
CA ALA A 131 38.47 39.27 35.45
C ALA A 131 38.04 40.71 35.14
N ASP A 132 38.90 41.51 34.52
CA ASP A 132 38.59 42.92 34.19
C ASP A 132 37.87 43.07 32.84
N LEU A 133 37.89 42.02 32.02
CA LEU A 133 37.21 41.99 30.72
C LEU A 133 35.74 41.58 30.86
N PHE A 134 35.42 40.73 31.83
CA PHE A 134 34.04 40.28 32.05
C PHE A 134 33.12 41.43 32.49
N ASP A 135 33.64 42.38 33.28
CA ASP A 135 32.90 43.57 33.71
C ASP A 135 32.61 44.51 32.53
N LYS A 136 33.51 44.55 31.54
CA LYS A 136 33.35 45.31 30.28
C LYS A 136 32.53 44.57 29.22
N LEU A 137 32.25 43.28 29.42
CA LEU A 137 31.42 42.43 28.55
C LEU A 137 30.01 42.19 29.12
N SER A 138 29.71 42.71 30.31
CA SER A 138 28.36 42.67 30.87
C SER A 138 27.45 43.56 30.02
N LEU A 139 26.68 42.93 29.13
CA LEU A 139 25.72 43.59 28.23
C LEU A 139 24.46 44.14 28.94
N ASN A 140 24.44 44.21 30.27
CA ASN A 140 23.22 44.46 31.05
C ASN A 140 23.32 45.53 32.14
N SER A 141 24.29 46.45 32.11
CA SER A 141 24.20 47.65 32.95
C SER A 141 23.91 48.87 32.08
N GLU A 142 22.63 49.27 32.11
CA GLU A 142 22.09 50.63 31.90
C GLU A 142 20.96 50.66 30.83
N PRO A 143 19.73 51.11 31.17
CA PRO A 143 18.63 51.22 30.23
C PRO A 143 18.85 52.44 29.34
N HIS A 144 19.78 52.32 28.41
CA HIS A 144 20.07 53.35 27.43
C HIS A 144 19.06 53.20 26.28
N HIS A 145 18.16 54.18 26.16
CA HIS A 145 17.05 54.22 25.21
C HIS A 145 17.27 53.46 23.89
N ASP A 146 16.60 52.31 23.78
CA ASP A 146 16.46 51.53 22.55
C ASP A 146 15.89 52.41 21.43
N LYS A 147 16.76 52.96 20.60
CA LYS A 147 16.36 53.36 19.24
C LYS A 147 16.25 52.06 18.44
N GLN A 148 15.12 51.37 18.61
CA GLN A 148 14.71 50.29 17.74
C GLN A 148 14.75 50.80 16.30
N LEU A 149 15.74 50.36 15.53
CA LEU A 149 15.75 50.61 14.09
C LEU A 149 14.45 49.99 13.53
N PRO A 150 13.61 50.76 12.81
CA PRO A 150 12.36 50.26 12.29
C PRO A 150 12.67 49.15 11.28
N ARG A 151 12.47 47.90 11.69
CA ARG A 151 12.54 46.73 10.83
C ARG A 151 11.43 46.89 9.78
N ASN A 152 11.79 47.44 8.62
CA ASN A 152 10.85 47.97 7.62
C ASN A 152 9.84 46.93 7.10
N THR A 153 10.12 45.64 7.29
CA THR A 153 9.13 44.58 7.11
C THR A 153 9.43 43.45 8.11
N LYS A 154 8.41 43.01 8.85
CA LYS A 154 8.45 41.73 9.57
C LYS A 154 8.14 40.65 8.52
N PRO A 155 9.01 39.66 8.29
CA PRO A 155 8.70 38.59 7.34
C PRO A 155 7.42 37.91 7.83
N ASN A 156 6.38 37.96 7.01
CA ASN A 156 5.13 37.27 7.30
C ASN A 156 5.36 35.77 7.11
N PRO A 157 5.30 34.94 8.16
CA PRO A 157 5.39 33.50 8.00
C PRO A 157 4.27 33.05 7.07
N PHE A 158 4.61 32.29 6.03
CA PHE A 158 3.60 31.68 5.17
C PHE A 158 3.15 30.37 5.84
N ASN A 159 1.84 30.14 5.89
CA ASN A 159 1.26 28.91 6.44
C ASN A 159 1.49 27.77 5.44
N LEU A 160 2.62 27.08 5.55
CA LEU A 160 2.92 25.90 4.74
C LEU A 160 2.31 24.65 5.38
N HIS A 161 1.15 24.23 4.89
CA HIS A 161 0.40 23.04 5.33
C HIS A 161 1.07 21.68 4.98
N THR A 162 2.41 21.64 4.90
CA THR A 162 3.14 20.41 4.58
C THR A 162 2.97 19.33 5.66
N GLU A 163 2.72 19.73 6.90
CA GLU A 163 2.56 18.84 8.04
C GLU A 163 1.18 18.14 8.05
N ASP A 164 0.12 18.84 7.59
CA ASP A 164 -1.24 18.29 7.52
C ASP A 164 -1.31 17.05 6.63
N ARG A 165 -0.55 17.03 5.53
CA ARG A 165 -0.41 15.87 4.64
C ARG A 165 0.19 14.65 5.36
N GLY A 166 1.13 14.86 6.27
CA GLY A 166 1.74 13.79 7.07
C GLY A 166 0.72 13.19 8.03
N THR A 167 0.03 14.04 8.78
CA THR A 167 -0.95 13.60 9.79
C THR A 167 -2.14 12.86 9.16
N GLU A 168 -2.63 13.27 8.00
CA GLU A 168 -3.72 12.57 7.31
C GLU A 168 -3.27 11.19 6.83
N LYS A 169 -2.04 11.07 6.31
CA LYS A 169 -1.49 9.79 5.87
C LYS A 169 -1.31 8.83 7.03
N GLU A 170 -0.83 9.31 8.18
CA GLU A 170 -0.70 8.50 9.40
C GLU A 170 -2.06 8.03 9.91
N ARG A 171 -3.07 8.93 9.97
CA ARG A 171 -4.43 8.56 10.36
C ARG A 171 -5.03 7.48 9.45
N LYS A 172 -4.87 7.61 8.13
CA LYS A 172 -5.32 6.60 7.16
C LYS A 172 -4.66 5.26 7.42
N PHE A 173 -3.34 5.26 7.58
CA PHE A 173 -2.59 4.03 7.85
C PHE A 173 -3.02 3.36 9.16
N VAL A 174 -3.17 4.13 10.25
CA VAL A 174 -3.61 3.61 11.54
C VAL A 174 -5.02 3.01 11.45
N MET A 175 -5.93 3.70 10.75
CA MET A 175 -7.30 3.22 10.55
C MET A 175 -7.34 1.93 9.74
N GLU A 176 -6.56 1.84 8.67
CA GLU A 176 -6.45 0.64 7.82
C GLU A 176 -5.90 -0.57 8.59
N VAL A 177 -4.84 -0.36 9.39
CA VAL A 177 -4.28 -1.41 10.25
C VAL A 177 -5.31 -1.91 11.26
N MET A 178 -6.03 -1.00 11.91
CA MET A 178 -7.07 -1.35 12.88
C MET A 178 -8.24 -2.09 12.24
N GLN A 179 -8.69 -1.65 11.05
CA GLN A 179 -9.74 -2.33 10.30
C GLN A 179 -9.32 -3.76 9.94
N LYS A 180 -8.10 -3.94 9.43
CA LYS A 180 -7.59 -5.26 9.08
C LYS A 180 -7.52 -6.20 10.28
N GLN A 181 -7.06 -5.71 11.43
CA GLN A 181 -7.07 -6.51 12.67
C GLN A 181 -8.48 -6.96 13.06
N LEU A 182 -9.46 -6.05 12.95
CA LEU A 182 -10.86 -6.38 13.23
C LEU A 182 -11.43 -7.42 12.25
N GLU A 183 -11.09 -7.34 10.98
CA GLU A 183 -11.49 -8.31 9.95
C GLU A 183 -10.88 -9.69 10.21
N ASP A 184 -9.60 -9.74 10.53
CA ASP A 184 -8.89 -10.98 10.88
C ASP A 184 -9.49 -11.61 12.17
N GLU A 185 -9.78 -10.81 13.19
CA GLU A 185 -10.46 -11.27 14.40
C GLU A 185 -11.87 -11.80 14.12
N ARG A 186 -12.63 -11.15 13.23
CA ARG A 186 -13.95 -11.63 12.79
C ARG A 186 -13.88 -12.93 12.01
N ALA A 187 -12.85 -13.11 11.18
CA ALA A 187 -12.65 -14.29 10.35
C ALA A 187 -12.06 -15.48 11.12
N ARG A 188 -11.49 -15.25 12.31
CA ARG A 188 -10.85 -16.28 13.14
C ARG A 188 -11.78 -17.44 13.51
N ILE A 189 -13.07 -17.18 13.63
CA ILE A 189 -14.09 -18.19 13.93
C ILE A 189 -15.00 -18.32 12.71
N PRO A 190 -15.02 -19.47 12.01
CA PRO A 190 -15.96 -19.71 10.92
C PRO A 190 -17.40 -19.58 11.42
N LYS A 191 -18.10 -18.53 10.99
CA LYS A 191 -19.52 -18.35 11.29
C LYS A 191 -20.34 -19.02 10.19
N ALA A 192 -21.06 -20.08 10.54
CA ALA A 192 -22.03 -20.69 9.65
C ALA A 192 -23.28 -19.81 9.54
N ASN A 193 -23.84 -19.67 8.34
CA ASN A 193 -25.15 -19.06 8.16
C ASN A 193 -26.20 -20.02 8.72
N PRO A 194 -27.09 -19.57 9.61
CA PRO A 194 -28.17 -20.43 10.09
C PRO A 194 -29.07 -20.78 8.91
N TYR A 195 -29.53 -22.03 8.87
CA TYR A 195 -30.56 -22.42 7.93
C TYR A 195 -31.81 -21.55 8.16
N PRO A 196 -32.50 -21.13 7.08
CA PRO A 196 -33.78 -20.43 7.23
C PRO A 196 -34.73 -21.30 8.05
N TYR A 197 -35.58 -20.66 8.86
CA TYR A 197 -36.54 -21.38 9.70
C TYR A 197 -37.53 -22.12 8.79
N THR A 198 -37.33 -23.42 8.61
CA THR A 198 -38.26 -24.26 7.86
C THR A 198 -39.38 -24.67 8.80
N THR A 199 -40.62 -24.26 8.50
CA THR A 199 -41.83 -24.80 9.15
C THR A 199 -42.22 -26.17 8.61
N ASP A 200 -41.51 -26.67 7.60
CA ASP A 200 -41.72 -27.99 7.01
C ASP A 200 -41.01 -29.03 7.86
N TYR A 201 -41.78 -29.79 8.64
CA TYR A 201 -41.25 -30.87 9.46
C TYR A 201 -40.86 -32.02 8.53
N PRO A 202 -39.61 -32.55 8.63
CA PRO A 202 -39.25 -33.72 7.84
C PRO A 202 -40.18 -34.87 8.24
N LEU A 203 -40.95 -35.36 7.28
CA LEU A 203 -41.76 -36.56 7.42
C LEU A 203 -40.82 -37.72 7.69
N ILE A 204 -40.67 -38.09 8.97
CA ILE A 204 -39.86 -39.23 9.37
C ILE A 204 -40.56 -40.48 8.81
N PRO A 205 -39.95 -41.21 7.87
CA PRO A 205 -40.54 -42.42 7.35
C PRO A 205 -40.75 -43.42 8.49
N PRO A 206 -41.85 -44.19 8.50
CA PRO A 206 -42.05 -45.23 9.50
C PRO A 206 -40.87 -46.21 9.43
N LYS A 207 -40.36 -46.62 10.61
CA LYS A 207 -39.25 -47.57 10.67
C LYS A 207 -39.63 -48.85 9.92
N PRO A 208 -38.74 -49.38 9.06
CA PRO A 208 -38.99 -50.64 8.39
C PRO A 208 -39.12 -51.77 9.41
N GLU A 209 -39.95 -52.76 9.10
CA GLU A 209 -40.14 -53.92 9.96
C GLU A 209 -38.81 -54.65 10.22
N PRO A 210 -38.56 -55.13 11.44
CA PRO A 210 -37.36 -55.90 11.75
C PRO A 210 -37.23 -57.13 10.83
N LYS A 211 -36.09 -57.25 10.15
CA LYS A 211 -35.81 -58.44 9.32
C LYS A 211 -35.71 -59.68 10.20
N GLN A 212 -36.30 -60.78 9.74
CA GLN A 212 -36.18 -62.08 10.40
C GLN A 212 -34.71 -62.54 10.40
N SER A 213 -34.27 -63.11 11.52
CA SER A 213 -32.90 -63.64 11.65
C SER A 213 -32.64 -64.69 10.58
N THR A 214 -31.58 -64.51 9.79
CA THR A 214 -31.15 -65.48 8.78
C THR A 214 -30.62 -66.70 9.50
N LYS A 215 -31.33 -67.84 9.38
CA LYS A 215 -30.87 -69.10 9.96
C LYS A 215 -29.71 -69.63 9.10
N PRO A 216 -28.53 -69.91 9.68
CA PRO A 216 -27.44 -70.52 8.94
C PRO A 216 -27.86 -71.91 8.46
N GLU A 217 -27.76 -72.13 7.16
CA GLU A 217 -27.94 -73.45 6.55
C GLU A 217 -26.69 -74.29 6.81
N ALA A 218 -26.86 -75.46 7.43
CA ALA A 218 -25.75 -76.35 7.71
C ALA A 218 -25.21 -76.92 6.39
N PHE A 219 -23.96 -76.60 6.06
CA PHE A 219 -23.27 -77.21 4.93
C PHE A 219 -22.64 -78.54 5.36
N PRO A 220 -22.74 -79.61 4.56
CA PRO A 220 -22.11 -80.89 4.90
C PRO A 220 -20.58 -80.75 4.82
N ALA A 221 -19.91 -80.96 5.95
CA ALA A 221 -18.47 -81.18 5.96
C ALA A 221 -18.20 -82.54 5.34
N ARG A 222 -17.46 -82.59 4.23
CA ARG A 222 -16.96 -83.85 3.68
C ARG A 222 -15.96 -84.41 4.68
N GLU A 223 -16.30 -85.52 5.31
CA GLU A 223 -15.35 -86.36 6.04
C GLU A 223 -14.29 -86.82 5.05
N SER A 224 -13.06 -86.33 5.23
CA SER A 224 -11.88 -86.92 4.61
C SER A 224 -11.65 -88.28 5.25
N GLY A 225 -12.00 -89.33 4.53
CA GLY A 225 -11.84 -90.71 4.97
C GLY A 225 -10.41 -91.03 5.41
N GLU A 226 -10.33 -91.82 6.47
CA GLU A 226 -9.12 -92.51 6.92
C GLU A 226 -8.61 -93.53 5.89
N ALA A 227 -7.32 -93.82 6.05
CA ALA A 227 -6.48 -94.88 5.46
C ALA A 227 -5.70 -94.51 4.19
#